data_AF-A0A1Y2JTD7-F1
#
_entry.id   AF-A0A1Y2JTD7-F1
#
_cell.length_a   1.000
_cell.length_b   1.000
_cell.length_c   1.000
_cell.angle_alpha   90.00
_cell.angle_beta   90.00
_cell.angle_gamma   90.00
#
_symmetry.space_group_name_H-M   'P 1'
#
loop_
_entity.id
_entity.type
_entity.pdbx_description
1 polymer ?
#
loop_
_entity_poly.entity_id
_entity_poly.type
_entity_poly.pdbx_seq_one_letter_code
_entity_poly.pdbx_strand_id
1 'polypeptide(L)' 'RRGTQVTVISTIASQPPMIADELRRQADVFTDLVELQSKLGRDPSERPAPRDRGEGRGHPPKFA' A
#
# COMPACT_ATOMS: atom_id res chain seq x y z
N ARG A 1 22.92 -19.05 -11.76
CA ARG A 1 21.67 -18.33 -11.38
C ARG A 1 21.92 -16.86 -11.71
N ARG A 2 21.16 -16.24 -12.62
CA ARG A 2 21.23 -14.78 -12.81
C ARG A 2 20.54 -14.18 -11.59
N GLY A 3 21.24 -13.38 -10.78
CA GLY A 3 20.64 -12.75 -9.60
C GLY A 3 19.47 -11.87 -10.05
N THR A 4 18.28 -12.06 -9.47
CA THR A 4 17.12 -11.21 -9.75
C THR A 4 17.17 -10.02 -8.80
N GLN A 5 17.21 -8.81 -9.34
CA GLN A 5 17.05 -7.59 -8.56
C GLN A 5 15.56 -7.35 -8.27
N VAL A 6 15.22 -7.16 -7.00
CA VAL A 6 13.85 -6.92 -6.53
C VAL A 6 13.71 -5.49 -6.04
N THR A 7 12.73 -4.78 -6.60
CA THR A 7 12.32 -3.45 -6.11
C THR A 7 10.99 -3.58 -5.38
N VAL A 8 10.91 -3.07 -4.16
CA VAL A 8 9.69 -2.99 -3.37
C VAL A 8 9.19 -1.56 -3.36
N ILE A 9 7.91 -1.38 -3.70
CA ILE A 9 7.23 -0.08 -3.65
C ILE A 9 6.11 -0.21 -2.61
N SER A 10 6.25 0.49 -1.47
CA SER A 10 5.32 0.39 -0.33
C SER A 10 5.34 1.68 0.49
N THR A 11 4.56 1.80 1.57
CA THR A 11 4.69 2.91 2.54
C THR A 11 5.04 2.37 3.92
N ILE A 12 5.93 3.08 4.62
CA ILE A 12 6.28 2.78 6.03
C ILE A 12 5.29 3.44 7.01
N ALA A 13 4.54 4.44 6.55
CA ALA A 13 3.51 5.11 7.31
C ALA A 13 2.22 4.27 7.32
N SER A 14 2.12 3.33 8.25
CA SER A 14 0.90 2.55 8.48
C SER A 14 0.50 2.52 9.96
N GLN A 15 -0.80 2.59 10.22
CA GLN A 15 -1.37 2.32 11.53
C GLN A 15 -2.48 1.28 11.39
N PRO A 16 -2.35 0.09 12.02
CA PRO A 16 -1.21 -0.35 12.85
C PRO A 16 0.11 -0.54 12.05
N PRO A 17 1.27 -0.63 12.73
CA PRO A 17 2.54 -0.94 12.07
C PRO A 17 2.46 -2.26 11.28
N MET A 18 2.96 -2.26 10.04
CA MET A 18 2.97 -3.42 9.14
C MET A 18 4.40 -3.84 8.75
N ILE A 19 4.54 -4.91 7.96
CA ILE A 19 5.82 -5.54 7.53
C ILE A 19 6.70 -4.66 6.61
N ALA A 20 6.28 -3.44 6.27
CA ALA A 20 6.97 -2.60 5.28
C ALA A 20 8.42 -2.28 5.66
N ASP A 21 8.71 -2.10 6.95
CA ASP A 21 10.09 -1.84 7.41
C ASP A 21 10.99 -3.09 7.26
N GLU A 22 10.46 -4.29 7.48
CA GLU A 22 11.21 -5.53 7.25
C GLU A 22 11.51 -5.71 5.76
N LEU A 23 10.52 -5.50 4.89
CA LEU A 23 10.71 -5.57 3.44
C LEU A 23 11.73 -4.55 2.93
N ARG A 24 11.73 -3.34 3.50
CA ARG A 24 12.72 -2.30 3.17
C ARG A 24 14.15 -2.74 3.49
N ARG A 25 14.37 -3.51 4.56
CA ARG A 25 15.69 -4.02 4.94
C ARG A 25 16.16 -5.17 4.06
N GLN A 26 15.23 -5.91 3.47
CA GLN A 26 15.53 -7.09 2.66
C GLN A 26 15.59 -6.81 1.14
N ALA A 27 14.94 -5.76 0.66
CA ALA A 27 14.88 -5.45 -0.77
C ALA A 27 16.20 -4.84 -1.28
N ASP A 28 16.53 -5.13 -2.54
CA ASP A 28 17.67 -4.46 -3.20
C ASP A 28 17.40 -2.96 -3.38
N VAL A 29 16.14 -2.60 -3.65
CA VAL A 29 15.66 -1.22 -3.77
C VAL A 29 14.30 -1.10 -3.08
N PHE A 30 14.12 -0.03 -2.32
CA PHE A 30 12.84 0.34 -1.74
C PHE A 30 12.48 1.78 -2.11
N THR A 31 11.23 2.01 -2.53
CA THR A 31 10.69 3.34 -2.82
C THR A 31 9.43 3.56 -2.01
N ASP A 32 9.37 4.64 -1.21
CA ASP A 32 8.13 4.96 -0.48
C ASP A 32 7.07 5.52 -1.44
N LEU A 33 5.80 5.11 -1.28
CA LEU A 33 4.68 5.63 -2.07
C LEU A 33 4.56 7.16 -2.01
N VAL A 34 5.00 7.81 -0.91
CA VAL A 34 5.01 9.27 -0.80
C VAL A 34 5.91 9.92 -1.85
N GLU A 35 7.01 9.25 -2.22
CA GLU A 35 7.95 9.74 -3.25
C GLU A 35 7.33 9.73 -4.66
N LEU A 36 6.35 8.84 -4.89
CA LEU A 36 5.63 8.73 -6.15
C LEU A 36 4.39 9.64 -6.22
N GLN A 37 4.04 10.32 -5.12
CA GLN A 37 2.81 11.13 -5.04
C GLN A 37 2.77 12.23 -6.11
N SER A 38 3.89 12.88 -6.41
CA SER A 38 3.95 13.93 -7.43
C SER A 38 3.74 13.41 -8.86
N LYS A 39 4.00 12.11 -9.10
CA LYS A 39 3.92 11.49 -10.42
C LYS A 39 2.60 10.75 -10.66
N LEU A 40 2.05 10.14 -9.60
CA LEU A 40 0.92 9.20 -9.68
C LEU A 40 -0.23 9.56 -8.72
N GLY A 41 -0.04 10.54 -7.84
CA GLY A 41 -1.04 10.94 -6.86
C GLY A 41 -2.27 11.56 -7.52
N ARG A 42 -3.45 11.20 -7.01
CA ARG A 42 -4.68 11.90 -7.35
C ARG A 42 -4.77 13.19 -6.55
N ASP A 43 -5.45 14.18 -7.11
CA ASP A 43 -5.77 15.39 -6.36
C ASP A 43 -6.61 15.01 -5.12
N PRO A 44 -6.31 15.57 -3.93
CA PRO A 44 -7.09 15.29 -2.73
C PRO A 44 -8.60 15.51 -2.89
N SER A 45 -9.01 16.48 -3.72
CA SER A 45 -10.42 16.77 -4.03
C SER A 45 -11.08 15.72 -4.92
N GLU A 46 -10.30 14.94 -5.67
CA GLU A 46 -10.79 13.82 -6.49
C GLU A 46 -10.87 12.50 -5.69
N ARG A 47 -10.45 12.50 -4.43
CA ARG A 47 -10.43 11.30 -3.61
C ARG A 47 -11.86 10.97 -3.16
N PRO A 48 -12.41 9.78 -3.49
CA PRO A 48 -13.67 9.36 -2.91
C PRO A 48 -13.55 9.33 -1.38
N ALA A 49 -14.64 9.67 -0.69
CA ALA A 49 -14.70 9.70 0.77
C ALA A 49 -14.05 8.42 1.34
N PRO A 50 -13.19 8.53 2.37
CA PRO A 50 -12.55 7.36 2.97
C PRO A 50 -13.61 6.31 3.26
N ARG A 51 -13.52 5.17 2.57
CA ARG A 51 -14.32 4.00 2.96
C ARG A 51 -13.93 3.72 4.40
N ASP A 52 -14.92 3.72 5.28
CA ASP A 52 -14.71 3.38 6.67
C ASP A 52 -13.93 2.05 6.71
N ARG A 53 -12.65 2.16 7.07
CA ARG A 53 -11.75 1.01 7.22
C ARG A 53 -11.86 0.48 8.65
N GLY A 54 -12.95 0.81 9.36
CA GLY A 54 -13.44 0.08 10.51
C GLY A 54 -14.33 -1.07 10.06
N GLU A 55 -13.85 -2.31 10.26
CA GLU A 55 -14.71 -3.45 10.57
C GLU A 55 -15.94 -3.73 9.65
N GLY A 56 -15.70 -4.10 8.39
CA GLY A 56 -16.73 -4.74 7.56
C GLY A 56 -16.92 -6.22 7.88
N ARG A 57 -17.49 -6.53 9.06
CA ARG A 57 -18.11 -7.84 9.32
C ARG A 57 -19.23 -8.06 8.29
N GLY A 58 -19.17 -9.16 7.55
CA GLY A 58 -20.32 -9.87 6.96
C GLY A 58 -21.20 -9.12 5.96
N HIS A 59 -20.83 -9.12 4.68
CA HIS A 59 -21.86 -9.18 3.63
C HIS A 59 -21.91 -10.60 3.08
N PRO A 60 -22.90 -11.43 3.43
CA PRO A 60 -23.04 -12.72 2.76
C PRO A 60 -23.43 -12.46 1.30
N PRO A 61 -22.82 -13.15 0.33
CA PRO A 61 -23.27 -13.08 -1.05
C PRO A 61 -24.72 -13.58 -1.10
N LYS A 62 -25.64 -12.71 -1.54
CA LYS A 62 -26.99 -13.16 -1.91
C LYS A 62 -26.87 -13.87 -3.25
N PHE A 63 -26.78 -15.19 -3.21
CA PHE A 63 -27.08 -16.01 -4.38
C PHE A 63 -28.59 -16.03 -4.54
N ALA A 64 -29.06 -15.47 -5.65
CA ALA A 64 -30.42 -15.64 -6.14
C ALA A 64 -30.51 -16.92 -6.97
#